data_AF-A0A1B6JVI8-F1
#
_entry.id   AF-A0A1B6JVI8-F1
#
_cell.length_a   1.000
_cell.length_b   1.000
_cell.length_c   1.000
_cell.angle_alpha   90.00
_cell.angle_beta   90.00
_cell.angle_gamma   90.00
#
_symmetry.space_group_name_H-M   'P 1'
#
loop_
_entity.id
_entity.type
_entity.pdbx_description
1 polymer ?
#
loop_
_entity_poly.entity_id
_entity_poly.type
_entity_poly.pdbx_seq_one_letter_code
_entity_poly.pdbx_strand_id
1 'polypeptide(L)'
;QIVLSHFACILVLVLAAIFYLPVYFNLQLHSVYQYLELRFDSRVRIIGTLLYTCNLMVFIPIVLFVPSLAFNQVTGVSVHACSWIISICCLLYTTFGGLRAVMWTDTIQNVFTLLGTIFVVVVGCWKLGGPREVLRINEQGSRLELFNFDPDPTVRNTVWTVVIGYTCNYLTGLVANPGSVQKFLSVPTYRHTKWVLFYSTIGFVGINSLCYFLGVVLYARYHQCDPVASGVIGKINQIV
;
A
#
# COMPACT_ATOMS: atom_id res chain seq x y z
N GLN A 1 8.20 7.65 13.65
CA GLN A 1 7.27 6.69 13.01
C GLN A 1 7.86 5.94 11.81
N ILE A 2 8.49 6.63 10.84
CA ILE A 2 9.11 5.98 9.66
C ILE A 2 10.09 4.85 10.06
N VAL A 3 10.97 5.05 11.03
CA VAL A 3 11.94 4.02 11.46
C VAL A 3 11.23 2.77 12.00
N LEU A 4 10.10 2.95 12.68
CA LEU A 4 9.33 1.85 13.26
C LEU A 4 8.61 1.02 12.20
N SER A 5 8.08 1.66 11.14
CA SER A 5 7.49 0.93 10.01
C SER A 5 8.55 0.12 9.26
N HIS A 6 9.76 0.65 9.10
CA HIS A 6 10.89 -0.09 8.51
C HIS A 6 11.28 -1.32 9.34
N PHE A 7 11.35 -1.16 10.66
CA PHE A 7 11.58 -2.27 11.56
C PHE A 7 10.49 -3.36 11.43
N ALA A 8 9.22 -2.95 11.38
CA ALA A 8 8.10 -3.85 11.15
C ALA A 8 8.20 -4.59 9.80
N CYS A 9 8.62 -3.92 8.72
CA CYS A 9 8.86 -4.57 7.42
C CYS A 9 9.91 -5.68 7.50
N ILE A 10 11.02 -5.43 8.19
CA ILE A 10 12.10 -6.42 8.37
C ILE A 10 11.60 -7.60 9.20
N LEU A 11 10.81 -7.34 10.25
CA LEU A 11 10.18 -8.39 11.04
C LEU A 11 9.26 -9.27 10.18
N VAL A 12 8.41 -8.66 9.34
CA VAL A 12 7.53 -9.39 8.43
C VAL A 12 8.33 -10.23 7.42
N LEU A 13 9.42 -9.70 6.87
CA LEU A 13 10.31 -10.45 5.98
C LEU A 13 10.83 -11.73 6.65
N VAL A 14 11.32 -11.62 7.89
CA VAL A 14 11.85 -12.77 8.65
C VAL A 14 10.74 -13.78 8.94
N LEU A 15 9.58 -13.32 9.44
CA LEU A 15 8.44 -14.17 9.74
C LEU A 15 7.92 -14.89 8.49
N ALA A 16 7.78 -14.17 7.38
CA ALA A 16 7.30 -14.71 6.12
C ALA A 16 8.29 -15.75 5.55
N ALA A 17 9.59 -15.46 5.57
CA ALA A 17 10.62 -16.36 5.05
C ALA A 17 10.74 -17.67 5.84
N ILE A 18 10.61 -17.61 7.17
CA ILE A 18 10.79 -18.76 8.06
C ILE A 18 9.52 -19.60 8.19
N PHE A 19 8.35 -18.98 8.40
CA PHE A 19 7.14 -19.72 8.75
C PHE A 19 6.23 -19.99 7.56
N TYR A 20 6.01 -19.00 6.69
CA TYR A 20 4.97 -19.07 5.66
C TYR A 20 5.50 -19.60 4.33
N LEU A 21 6.66 -19.09 3.89
CA LEU A 21 7.27 -19.45 2.63
C LEU A 21 7.54 -20.96 2.45
N PRO A 22 8.13 -21.70 3.43
CA PRO A 22 8.34 -23.13 3.26
C PRO A 22 7.03 -23.91 3.17
N VAL A 23 5.98 -23.48 3.88
CA VAL A 23 4.68 -24.14 3.82
C VAL A 23 4.07 -23.97 2.43
N TYR A 24 3.96 -22.73 1.93
CA TYR A 24 3.36 -22.49 0.62
C TYR A 24 4.16 -23.12 -0.52
N PHE A 25 5.50 -23.01 -0.49
CA PHE A 25 6.33 -23.55 -1.56
C PHE A 25 6.31 -25.08 -1.62
N ASN A 26 6.23 -25.78 -0.48
CA ASN A 26 6.16 -27.24 -0.46
C ASN A 26 4.77 -27.78 -0.85
N LEU A 27 3.69 -27.09 -0.47
CA LEU A 27 2.33 -27.57 -0.76
C LEU A 27 1.82 -27.19 -2.16
N GLN A 28 2.42 -26.18 -2.83
CA GLN A 28 2.06 -25.75 -4.20
C GLN A 28 0.54 -25.57 -4.45
N LEU A 29 -0.17 -25.02 -3.46
CA LEU A 29 -1.62 -24.89 -3.53
C LEU A 29 -2.04 -23.73 -4.42
N HIS A 30 -3.04 -23.93 -5.28
CA HIS A 30 -3.58 -22.86 -6.13
C HIS A 30 -4.30 -21.74 -5.34
N SER A 31 -4.70 -22.02 -4.10
CA SER A 31 -5.41 -21.08 -3.23
C SER A 31 -4.95 -21.17 -1.78
N VAL A 32 -4.79 -20.01 -1.14
CA VAL A 32 -4.48 -19.89 0.30
C VAL A 32 -5.59 -20.54 1.15
N TYR A 33 -6.84 -20.49 0.72
CA TYR A 33 -7.95 -21.10 1.48
C TYR A 33 -7.97 -22.63 1.39
N GLN A 34 -7.33 -23.22 0.39
CA GLN A 34 -7.17 -24.67 0.32
C GLN A 34 -6.24 -25.17 1.44
N TYR A 35 -5.29 -24.33 1.88
CA TYR A 35 -4.49 -24.64 3.07
C TYR A 35 -5.36 -24.73 4.33
N LEU A 36 -6.37 -23.86 4.47
CA LEU A 36 -7.30 -23.92 5.60
C LEU A 36 -8.14 -25.21 5.59
N GLU A 37 -8.51 -25.70 4.41
CA GLU A 37 -9.22 -26.98 4.29
C GLU A 37 -8.33 -28.16 4.71
N LEU A 38 -7.08 -28.20 4.24
CA LEU A 38 -6.13 -29.26 4.62
C LEU A 38 -5.78 -29.24 6.11
N ARG A 39 -5.74 -28.05 6.73
CA ARG A 39 -5.34 -27.90 8.14
C ARG A 39 -6.50 -28.09 9.11
N PHE A 40 -7.70 -27.69 8.71
CA PHE A 40 -8.91 -27.70 9.53
C PHE A 40 -9.99 -28.56 8.86
N ASP A 41 -10.89 -27.94 8.10
CA ASP A 41 -12.01 -28.59 7.42
C ASP A 41 -12.52 -27.70 6.27
N SER A 42 -13.27 -28.29 5.33
CA SER A 42 -13.87 -27.63 4.19
C SER A 42 -14.81 -26.49 4.60
N ARG A 43 -15.47 -26.60 5.76
CA ARG A 43 -16.31 -25.52 6.32
C ARG A 43 -15.52 -24.23 6.55
N VAL A 44 -14.29 -24.33 7.08
CA VAL A 44 -13.43 -23.18 7.35
C VAL A 44 -12.97 -22.53 6.04
N ARG A 45 -12.68 -23.34 5.01
CA ARG A 45 -12.38 -22.83 3.67
C ARG A 45 -13.54 -22.02 3.09
N ILE A 46 -14.77 -22.52 3.19
CA ILE A 46 -15.95 -21.82 2.67
C ILE A 46 -16.16 -20.50 3.41
N ILE A 47 -16.12 -20.50 4.74
CA ILE A 47 -16.27 -19.28 5.55
C ILE A 47 -15.17 -18.26 5.23
N GLY A 48 -13.90 -18.69 5.17
CA GLY A 48 -12.78 -17.81 4.86
C GLY A 48 -12.86 -17.21 3.45
N THR A 49 -13.25 -18.02 2.46
CA THR A 49 -13.43 -17.56 1.08
C THR A 49 -14.59 -16.56 0.96
N LEU A 50 -15.71 -16.82 1.65
CA LEU A 50 -16.87 -15.94 1.65
C LEU A 50 -16.55 -14.59 2.30
N LEU A 51 -15.95 -14.60 3.49
CA LEU A 51 -15.55 -13.38 4.20
C LEU A 51 -14.60 -12.52 3.36
N TYR A 52 -13.61 -13.14 2.72
CA TYR A 52 -12.68 -12.43 1.85
C TYR A 52 -13.35 -11.86 0.60
N THR A 53 -14.26 -12.63 -0.02
CA THR A 53 -15.01 -12.18 -1.20
C THR A 53 -15.90 -10.99 -0.84
N CYS A 54 -16.62 -11.05 0.28
CA CYS A 54 -17.41 -9.92 0.78
C CYS A 54 -16.53 -8.69 1.08
N ASN A 55 -15.36 -8.90 1.69
CA ASN A 55 -14.40 -7.83 1.94
C ASN A 55 -13.93 -7.16 0.64
N LEU A 56 -13.60 -7.94 -0.39
CA LEU A 56 -13.21 -7.42 -1.70
C LEU A 56 -14.33 -6.64 -2.40
N MET A 57 -15.58 -7.12 -2.32
CA MET A 57 -16.73 -6.42 -2.91
C MET A 57 -16.91 -5.01 -2.34
N VAL A 58 -16.59 -4.81 -1.05
CA VAL A 58 -16.63 -3.49 -0.40
C VAL A 58 -15.38 -2.68 -0.68
N PHE A 59 -14.21 -3.32 -0.70
CA PHE A 59 -12.91 -2.64 -0.80
C PHE A 59 -12.60 -2.13 -2.21
N ILE A 60 -12.90 -2.91 -3.26
CA ILE A 60 -12.53 -2.57 -4.64
C ILE A 60 -13.17 -1.25 -5.13
N PRO A 61 -14.47 -0.98 -4.89
CA PRO A 61 -15.06 0.32 -5.24
C PRO A 61 -14.37 1.52 -4.56
N ILE A 62 -13.93 1.37 -3.31
CA ILE A 62 -13.22 2.42 -2.57
C ILE A 62 -11.86 2.69 -3.22
N VAL A 63 -11.14 1.64 -3.62
CA VAL A 63 -9.85 1.76 -4.31
C VAL A 63 -10.00 2.44 -5.67
N LEU A 64 -11.07 2.15 -6.43
CA LEU A 64 -11.34 2.76 -7.73
C LEU A 64 -11.79 4.23 -7.63
N PHE A 65 -12.31 4.64 -6.48
CA PHE A 65 -12.76 6.01 -6.25
C PHE A 65 -11.61 7.02 -6.28
N VAL A 66 -10.46 6.69 -5.67
CA VAL A 66 -9.28 7.58 -5.59
C VAL A 66 -8.76 8.03 -6.95
N PRO A 67 -8.41 7.13 -7.90
CA PRO A 67 -7.96 7.54 -9.22
C PRO A 67 -9.07 8.26 -10.00
N SER A 68 -10.34 7.85 -9.85
CA SER A 68 -11.48 8.53 -10.50
C SER A 68 -11.60 9.99 -10.05
N LEU A 69 -11.33 10.25 -8.77
CA LEU A 69 -11.32 11.60 -8.21
C LEU A 69 -10.14 12.41 -8.75
N ALA A 70 -8.95 11.82 -8.83
CA ALA A 70 -7.78 12.45 -9.43
C ALA A 70 -8.05 12.85 -10.90
N PHE A 71 -8.63 11.95 -11.69
CA PHE A 71 -9.00 12.22 -13.08
C PHE A 71 -10.06 13.30 -13.22
N ASN A 72 -11.05 13.32 -12.32
CA ASN A 72 -12.06 14.39 -12.27
C ASN A 72 -11.42 15.76 -12.04
N GLN A 73 -10.39 15.87 -11.18
CA GLN A 73 -9.70 17.13 -10.94
C GLN A 73 -8.92 17.63 -12.16
N VAL A 74 -8.35 16.73 -12.97
CA VAL A 74 -7.54 17.10 -14.13
C VAL A 74 -8.40 17.35 -15.39
N THR A 75 -9.44 16.55 -15.60
CA THR A 75 -10.23 16.56 -16.85
C THR A 75 -11.58 17.27 -16.71
N GLY A 76 -12.07 17.48 -15.49
CA GLY A 76 -13.41 18.00 -15.21
C GLY A 76 -14.56 17.00 -15.47
N VAL A 77 -14.26 15.80 -15.99
CA VAL A 77 -15.26 14.74 -16.27
C VAL A 77 -15.83 14.20 -14.96
N SER A 78 -17.12 13.87 -14.91
CA SER A 78 -17.76 13.37 -13.69
C SER A 78 -17.07 12.12 -13.13
N VAL A 79 -16.93 12.05 -11.79
CA VAL A 79 -16.28 10.93 -11.09
C VAL A 79 -16.91 9.58 -11.45
N HIS A 80 -18.24 9.55 -11.64
CA HIS A 80 -18.97 8.35 -12.05
C HIS A 80 -18.57 7.86 -13.44
N ALA A 81 -18.42 8.77 -14.42
CA ALA A 81 -17.98 8.41 -15.76
C ALA A 81 -16.53 7.91 -15.76
N CYS A 82 -15.63 8.58 -15.03
CA CYS A 82 -14.25 8.13 -14.86
C CYS A 82 -14.17 6.74 -14.23
N SER A 83 -14.97 6.49 -13.18
CA SER A 83 -15.01 5.19 -12.49
C SER A 83 -15.45 4.06 -13.41
N TRP A 84 -16.50 4.27 -14.22
CA TRP A 84 -16.93 3.28 -15.22
C TRP A 84 -15.85 2.96 -16.24
N ILE A 85 -15.18 3.98 -16.79
CA ILE A 85 -14.12 3.80 -17.78
C ILE A 85 -12.96 2.99 -17.18
N ILE A 86 -12.46 3.39 -16.00
CA ILE A 86 -11.36 2.70 -15.32
C ILE A 86 -11.75 1.25 -15.00
N SER A 87 -12.99 1.03 -14.52
CA SER A 87 -13.50 -0.31 -14.18
C SER A 87 -13.57 -1.22 -15.40
N ILE A 88 -14.07 -0.72 -16.53
CA ILE A 88 -14.17 -1.48 -17.78
C ILE A 88 -12.78 -1.82 -18.30
N CYS A 89 -11.86 -0.85 -18.35
CA CYS A 89 -10.47 -1.10 -18.74
C CYS A 89 -9.82 -2.17 -17.85
N CYS A 90 -10.02 -2.07 -16.53
CA CYS A 90 -9.53 -3.03 -15.55
C CYS A 90 -10.08 -4.45 -15.77
N LEU A 91 -11.39 -4.54 -15.99
CA LEU A 91 -12.07 -5.80 -16.25
C LEU A 91 -11.55 -6.45 -17.54
N LEU A 92 -11.37 -5.68 -18.61
CA LEU A 92 -10.92 -6.19 -19.91
C LEU A 92 -9.50 -6.78 -19.82
N TYR A 93 -8.52 -6.03 -19.32
CA TYR A 93 -7.14 -6.54 -19.29
C TYR A 93 -6.99 -7.71 -18.31
N THR A 94 -7.76 -7.71 -17.22
CA THR A 94 -7.73 -8.81 -16.23
C THR A 94 -8.34 -10.09 -16.80
N THR A 95 -9.48 -9.96 -17.51
CA THR A 95 -10.20 -11.11 -18.09
C THR A 95 -9.40 -11.75 -19.24
N PHE A 96 -8.86 -10.95 -20.16
CA PHE A 96 -8.14 -11.49 -21.31
C PHE A 96 -6.71 -11.94 -20.98
N GLY A 97 -6.04 -11.25 -20.07
CA GLY A 97 -4.62 -11.44 -19.83
C GLY A 97 -4.28 -12.34 -18.63
N GLY A 98 -5.24 -12.58 -17.74
CA GLY A 98 -5.04 -13.37 -16.52
C GLY A 98 -3.91 -12.83 -15.63
N LEU A 99 -3.36 -13.70 -14.77
CA LEU A 99 -2.33 -13.32 -13.79
C LEU A 99 -1.07 -12.70 -14.44
N ARG A 100 -0.69 -13.17 -15.64
CA ARG A 100 0.51 -12.67 -16.34
C ARG A 100 0.36 -11.22 -16.77
N ALA A 101 -0.79 -10.84 -17.35
CA ALA A 101 -1.02 -9.45 -17.74
C ALA A 101 -1.12 -8.56 -16.52
N VAL A 102 -1.82 -9.00 -15.46
CA VAL A 102 -1.93 -8.26 -14.20
C VAL A 102 -0.54 -7.96 -13.60
N MET A 103 0.37 -8.93 -13.59
CA MET A 103 1.75 -8.69 -13.11
C MET A 103 2.51 -7.66 -13.96
N TRP A 104 2.31 -7.66 -15.28
CA TRP A 104 2.95 -6.70 -16.18
C TRP A 104 2.38 -5.28 -16.00
N THR A 105 1.06 -5.15 -15.91
CA THR A 105 0.40 -3.87 -15.65
C THR A 105 0.78 -3.31 -14.29
N ASP A 106 0.82 -4.15 -13.24
CA ASP A 106 1.26 -3.77 -11.90
C ASP A 106 2.70 -3.23 -11.92
N THR A 107 3.58 -3.89 -12.68
CA THR A 107 4.99 -3.47 -12.78
C THR A 107 5.10 -2.09 -13.41
N ILE A 108 4.40 -1.87 -14.53
CA ILE A 108 4.39 -0.57 -15.22
C ILE A 108 3.79 0.50 -14.30
N GLN A 109 2.65 0.23 -13.67
CA GLN A 109 2.00 1.16 -12.75
C GLN A 109 2.91 1.53 -11.58
N ASN A 110 3.63 0.56 -11.00
CA ASN A 110 4.56 0.82 -9.91
C ASN A 110 5.75 1.70 -10.36
N VAL A 111 6.28 1.48 -11.56
CA VAL A 111 7.35 2.33 -12.13
C VAL A 111 6.89 3.77 -12.30
N PHE A 112 5.71 3.99 -12.89
CA PHE A 112 5.16 5.34 -13.04
C PHE A 112 4.85 6.00 -11.71
N THR A 113 4.36 5.23 -10.74
CA THR A 113 4.08 5.73 -9.37
C THR A 113 5.37 6.17 -8.71
N LEU A 114 6.43 5.35 -8.77
CA LEU A 114 7.74 5.67 -8.22
C LEU A 114 8.32 6.94 -8.83
N LEU A 115 8.33 7.04 -10.17
CA LEU A 115 8.85 8.21 -10.87
C LEU A 115 8.03 9.46 -10.56
N GLY A 116 6.70 9.36 -10.52
CA GLY A 116 5.80 10.45 -10.18
C GLY A 116 6.02 10.95 -8.76
N THR A 117 6.13 10.05 -7.78
CA THR A 117 6.40 10.43 -6.39
C THR A 117 7.76 11.12 -6.24
N ILE A 118 8.82 10.59 -6.87
CA ILE A 118 10.15 11.22 -6.84
C ILE A 118 10.09 12.61 -7.46
N PHE A 119 9.42 12.76 -8.61
CA PHE A 119 9.27 14.05 -9.29
C PHE A 119 8.58 15.09 -8.39
N VAL A 120 7.45 14.73 -7.79
CA VAL A 120 6.70 15.64 -6.90
C VAL A 120 7.53 16.02 -5.68
N VAL A 121 8.24 15.06 -5.08
CA VAL A 121 9.14 15.31 -3.95
C VAL A 121 10.25 16.30 -4.32
N VAL A 122 10.94 16.08 -5.44
CA VAL A 122 12.06 16.94 -5.87
C VAL A 122 11.58 18.36 -6.18
N VAL A 123 10.50 18.50 -6.95
CA VAL A 123 9.92 19.81 -7.28
C VAL A 123 9.38 20.51 -6.04
N GLY A 124 8.72 19.77 -5.14
CA GLY A 124 8.21 20.29 -3.87
C GLY A 124 9.33 20.84 -3.00
N CYS A 125 10.41 20.07 -2.81
CA CYS A 125 11.59 20.55 -2.09
C CYS A 125 12.24 21.76 -2.75
N TRP A 126 12.37 21.77 -4.08
CA TRP A 126 13.01 22.88 -4.79
C TRP A 126 12.22 24.19 -4.61
N LYS A 127 10.88 24.15 -4.71
CA LYS A 127 10.01 25.31 -4.48
C LYS A 127 10.04 25.83 -3.04
N LEU A 128 10.37 24.97 -2.07
CA LEU A 128 10.42 25.29 -0.64
C LEU A 128 11.82 25.74 -0.17
N GLY A 129 12.77 25.99 -1.08
CA GLY A 129 14.13 26.40 -0.71
C GLY A 129 15.07 25.23 -0.36
N GLY A 130 14.67 24.00 -0.67
CA GLY A 130 15.47 22.79 -0.52
C GLY A 130 14.99 21.87 0.62
N PRO A 131 15.53 20.63 0.69
CA PRO A 131 15.09 19.62 1.65
C PRO A 131 15.35 20.02 3.10
N ARG A 132 16.41 20.81 3.38
CA ARG A 132 16.73 21.28 4.73
C ARG A 132 15.66 22.22 5.27
N GLU A 133 15.12 23.10 4.44
CA GLU A 133 14.07 24.03 4.84
C GLU A 133 12.76 23.31 5.10
N VAL A 134 12.43 22.30 4.28
CA VAL A 134 11.29 21.42 4.52
C VAL A 134 11.38 20.73 5.89
N LEU A 135 12.56 20.19 6.24
CA LEU A 135 12.80 19.58 7.54
C LEU A 135 12.65 20.59 8.69
N ARG A 136 13.20 21.80 8.54
CA ARG A 136 13.11 22.87 9.53
C ARG A 136 11.66 23.26 9.82
N ILE A 137 10.82 23.40 8.77
CA ILE A 137 9.39 23.73 8.92
C ILE A 137 8.64 22.61 9.66
N ASN A 138 8.93 21.35 9.34
CA ASN A 138 8.28 20.21 9.99
C ASN A 138 8.70 20.02 11.45
N GLU A 139 9.95 20.37 11.78
CA GLU A 139 10.44 20.41 13.15
C GLU A 139 9.72 21.49 13.97
N GLN A 140 9.57 22.70 13.41
CA GLN A 140 8.81 23.78 14.04
C GLN A 140 7.32 23.46 14.21
N GLY A 141 6.75 22.68 13.28
CA GLY A 141 5.37 22.21 13.34
C GLY A 141 5.14 21.00 14.24
N SER A 142 6.16 20.51 14.96
CA SER A 142 6.11 19.29 15.78
C SER A 142 5.57 18.06 15.03
N ARG A 143 5.84 17.96 13.72
CA ARG A 143 5.38 16.83 12.88
C ARG A 143 6.37 15.67 12.83
N LEU A 144 7.58 15.88 13.32
CA LEU A 144 8.66 14.89 13.34
C LEU A 144 8.70 14.09 14.65
N GLU A 145 7.57 13.50 15.04
CA GLU A 145 7.54 12.60 16.20
C GLU A 145 8.11 11.22 15.82
N LEU A 146 9.36 10.99 16.25
CA LEU A 146 10.05 9.74 15.96
C LEU A 146 9.53 8.59 16.83
N PHE A 147 9.32 8.84 18.13
CA PHE A 147 8.91 7.84 19.10
C PHE A 147 7.88 8.40 20.08
N ASN A 148 6.70 7.79 20.11
CA ASN A 148 5.68 8.02 21.12
C ASN A 148 5.38 6.68 21.81
N PHE A 149 5.81 6.53 23.07
CA PHE A 149 5.69 5.28 23.84
C PHE A 149 4.42 5.19 24.67
N ASP A 150 3.45 6.08 24.46
CA ASP A 150 2.18 6.05 25.16
C ASP A 150 1.49 4.67 24.94
N PRO A 151 1.15 3.94 26.02
CA PRO A 151 0.45 2.66 25.93
C PRO A 151 -1.06 2.81 25.67
N ASP A 152 -1.61 4.03 25.64
CA ASP A 152 -3.04 4.27 25.40
C ASP A 152 -3.44 3.81 23.98
N PRO A 153 -4.37 2.84 23.87
CA PRO A 153 -4.84 2.33 22.57
C PRO A 153 -5.70 3.33 21.78
N THR A 154 -6.15 4.43 22.40
CA THR A 154 -6.90 5.49 21.73
C THR A 154 -6.00 6.44 20.94
N VAL A 155 -4.71 6.47 21.26
CA VAL A 155 -3.73 7.30 20.56
C VAL A 155 -3.37 6.62 19.24
N ARG A 156 -3.68 7.29 18.13
CA ARG A 156 -3.60 6.73 16.77
C ARG A 156 -2.22 6.18 16.41
N ASN A 157 -1.15 6.90 16.78
CA ASN A 157 0.21 6.59 16.31
C ASN A 157 1.21 6.50 17.46
N THR A 158 1.17 5.41 18.20
CA THR A 158 2.17 5.06 19.21
C THR A 158 3.15 4.04 18.64
N VAL A 159 4.28 3.84 19.31
CA VAL A 159 5.27 2.81 18.93
C VAL A 159 4.60 1.44 18.87
N TRP A 160 3.70 1.16 19.81
CA TRP A 160 2.98 -0.10 19.91
C TRP A 160 2.00 -0.30 18.74
N THR A 161 1.16 0.71 18.47
CA THR A 161 0.17 0.60 17.37
C THR A 161 0.85 0.53 16.02
N VAL A 162 1.96 1.26 15.82
CA VAL A 162 2.74 1.22 14.58
C VAL A 162 3.43 -0.12 14.42
N VAL A 163 4.22 -0.60 15.40
CA VAL A 163 4.96 -1.86 15.24
C VAL A 163 4.02 -3.05 15.10
N ILE A 164 3.04 -3.20 15.99
CA ILE A 164 2.12 -4.35 15.98
C ILE A 164 1.17 -4.25 14.79
N GLY A 165 0.52 -3.09 14.62
CA GLY A 165 -0.47 -2.88 13.57
C GLY A 165 0.12 -3.00 12.17
N TYR A 166 1.29 -2.39 11.94
CA TYR A 166 1.96 -2.45 10.64
C TYR A 166 2.50 -3.86 10.35
N THR A 167 3.06 -4.54 11.34
CA THR A 167 3.52 -5.94 11.18
C THR A 167 2.34 -6.85 10.81
N CYS A 168 1.23 -6.79 11.55
CA CYS A 168 0.06 -7.61 11.28
C CYS A 168 -0.57 -7.30 9.91
N ASN A 169 -0.71 -6.01 9.58
CA ASN A 169 -1.29 -5.59 8.30
C ASN A 169 -0.43 -6.03 7.11
N TYR A 170 0.88 -5.77 7.17
CA TYR A 170 1.78 -6.12 6.08
C TYR A 170 1.97 -7.63 5.94
N LEU A 171 2.06 -8.37 7.06
CA LEU A 171 2.11 -9.83 7.04
C LEU A 171 0.85 -10.40 6.39
N THR A 172 -0.34 -9.95 6.79
CA THR A 172 -1.62 -10.39 6.21
C THR A 172 -1.67 -10.11 4.70
N GLY A 173 -1.24 -8.91 4.27
CA GLY A 173 -1.16 -8.55 2.86
C GLY A 173 -0.20 -9.41 2.04
N LEU A 174 0.85 -9.95 2.67
CA LEU A 174 1.86 -10.77 2.03
C LEU A 174 1.47 -12.27 1.98
N VAL A 175 0.98 -12.82 3.10
CA VAL A 175 0.81 -14.28 3.29
C VAL A 175 -0.64 -14.74 3.23
N ALA A 176 -1.61 -13.87 3.54
CA ALA A 176 -3.02 -14.23 3.53
C ALA A 176 -3.77 -13.72 2.28
N ASN A 177 -3.20 -12.75 1.56
CA ASN A 177 -3.77 -12.26 0.32
C ASN A 177 -3.53 -13.28 -0.82
N PRO A 178 -4.58 -13.84 -1.43
CA PRO A 178 -4.45 -14.78 -2.54
C PRO A 178 -3.62 -14.26 -3.72
N GLY A 179 -3.74 -12.96 -4.06
CA GLY A 179 -2.98 -12.36 -5.16
C GLY A 179 -1.48 -12.31 -4.87
N SER A 180 -1.08 -12.00 -3.64
CA SER A 180 0.32 -12.00 -3.22
C SER A 180 0.90 -13.41 -3.20
N VAL A 181 0.19 -14.37 -2.61
CA VAL A 181 0.66 -15.76 -2.53
C VAL A 181 0.78 -16.41 -3.91
N GLN A 182 -0.18 -16.16 -4.80
CA GLN A 182 -0.11 -16.65 -6.18
C GLN A 182 1.14 -16.15 -6.93
N LYS A 183 1.54 -14.89 -6.71
CA LYS A 183 2.79 -14.34 -7.27
C LYS A 183 4.03 -15.01 -6.70
N PHE A 184 4.03 -15.45 -5.44
CA PHE A 184 5.16 -16.22 -4.88
C PHE A 184 5.21 -17.66 -5.40
N LEU A 185 4.06 -18.28 -5.62
CA LEU A 185 3.96 -19.66 -6.12
C LEU A 185 4.26 -19.80 -7.61
N SER A 186 4.16 -18.72 -8.39
CA SER A 186 4.56 -18.73 -9.80
C SER A 186 6.08 -18.79 -10.02
N VAL A 187 6.87 -18.63 -8.95
CA VAL A 187 8.33 -18.70 -9.00
C VAL A 187 8.79 -20.17 -8.95
N PRO A 188 9.61 -20.64 -9.91
CA PRO A 188 9.90 -22.08 -10.06
C PRO A 188 10.83 -22.66 -8.99
N THR A 189 11.55 -21.83 -8.23
CA THR A 189 12.58 -22.32 -7.31
C THR A 189 12.52 -21.59 -5.98
N TYR A 190 12.59 -22.34 -4.89
CA TYR A 190 12.54 -21.81 -3.52
C TYR A 190 13.59 -20.71 -3.25
N ARG A 191 14.81 -20.88 -3.80
CA ARG A 191 15.88 -19.87 -3.69
C ARG A 191 15.47 -18.57 -4.39
N HIS A 192 14.85 -18.64 -5.57
CA HIS A 192 14.37 -17.46 -6.27
C HIS A 192 13.21 -16.81 -5.52
N THR A 193 12.30 -17.59 -4.92
CA THR A 193 11.19 -17.02 -4.13
C THR A 193 11.67 -16.25 -2.91
N LYS A 194 12.75 -16.71 -2.24
CA LYS A 194 13.39 -15.94 -1.14
C LYS A 194 13.95 -14.60 -1.62
N TRP A 195 14.57 -14.58 -2.81
CA TRP A 195 15.04 -13.34 -3.41
C TRP A 195 13.90 -12.42 -3.81
N VAL A 196 12.82 -12.95 -4.39
CA VAL A 196 11.61 -12.17 -4.71
C VAL A 196 11.06 -11.53 -3.44
N LEU A 197 10.90 -12.29 -2.36
CA LEU A 197 10.44 -11.77 -1.08
C LEU A 197 11.35 -10.64 -0.56
N PHE A 198 12.68 -10.83 -0.61
CA PHE A 198 13.65 -9.82 -0.20
C PHE A 198 13.54 -8.52 -1.03
N TYR A 199 13.51 -8.62 -2.36
CA TYR A 199 13.36 -7.48 -3.25
C TYR A 199 12.00 -6.79 -3.09
N SER A 200 10.92 -7.54 -2.85
CA SER A 200 9.61 -6.98 -2.55
C SER A 200 9.62 -6.17 -1.25
N THR A 201 10.29 -6.64 -0.20
CA THR A 201 10.43 -5.88 1.05
C THR A 201 11.24 -4.60 0.84
N ILE A 202 12.35 -4.64 0.09
CA ILE A 202 13.13 -3.44 -0.24
C ILE A 202 12.29 -2.43 -1.03
N GLY A 203 11.58 -2.88 -2.06
CA GLY A 203 10.73 -2.02 -2.88
C GLY A 203 9.62 -1.35 -2.05
N PHE A 204 8.98 -2.12 -1.17
CA PHE A 204 7.95 -1.61 -0.28
C PHE A 204 8.49 -0.57 0.71
N VAL A 205 9.65 -0.85 1.32
CA VAL A 205 10.39 0.10 2.19
C VAL A 205 10.73 1.40 1.45
N GLY A 206 11.22 1.31 0.22
CA GLY A 206 11.57 2.47 -0.59
C GLY A 206 10.36 3.34 -0.94
N ILE A 207 9.28 2.74 -1.42
CA ILE A 207 8.04 3.48 -1.75
C ILE A 207 7.42 4.07 -0.49
N ASN A 208 7.36 3.31 0.61
CA ASN A 208 6.82 3.79 1.87
C ASN A 208 7.63 4.99 2.42
N SER A 209 8.96 4.95 2.32
CA SER A 209 9.82 6.09 2.65
C SER A 209 9.52 7.33 1.82
N LEU A 210 9.36 7.16 0.50
CA LEU A 210 9.03 8.26 -0.41
C LEU A 210 7.66 8.86 -0.09
N CYS A 211 6.66 8.04 0.24
CA CYS A 211 5.34 8.51 0.66
C CYS A 211 5.38 9.30 1.97
N TYR A 212 6.16 8.86 2.97
CA TYR A 212 6.36 9.63 4.19
C TYR A 212 7.01 10.99 3.91
N PHE A 213 8.05 11.00 3.08
CA PHE A 213 8.72 12.25 2.73
C PHE A 213 7.82 13.19 1.91
N LEU A 214 7.01 12.65 1.01
CA LEU A 214 5.97 13.41 0.31
C LEU A 214 5.00 14.07 1.31
N GLY A 215 4.57 13.36 2.36
CA GLY A 215 3.73 13.93 3.42
C GLY A 215 4.39 15.10 4.15
N VAL A 216 5.69 15.00 4.45
CA VAL A 216 6.51 16.05 5.07
C VAL A 216 6.62 17.28 4.14
N VAL A 217 6.82 17.06 2.84
CA VAL A 217 6.86 18.12 1.81
C VAL A 217 5.49 18.80 1.67
N LEU A 218 4.41 18.03 1.64
CA LEU A 218 3.04 18.54 1.56
C LEU A 218 2.71 19.40 2.79
N TYR A 219 3.04 18.94 4.00
CA TYR A 219 2.87 19.74 5.20
C TYR A 219 3.62 21.07 5.11
N ALA A 220 4.91 21.04 4.74
CA ALA A 220 5.71 22.27 4.60
C ALA A 220 5.11 23.25 3.60
N ARG A 221 4.53 22.75 2.50
CA ARG A 221 3.87 23.58 1.48
C ARG A 221 2.60 24.26 1.98
N TYR A 222 1.78 23.55 2.76
CA TYR A 222 0.45 24.01 3.18
C TYR A 222 0.38 24.49 4.64
N HIS A 223 1.50 24.56 5.38
CA HIS A 223 1.47 24.94 6.79
C HIS A 223 0.95 26.36 7.06
N GLN A 224 1.01 27.28 6.07
CA GLN A 224 0.51 28.66 6.19
C GLN A 224 -0.79 28.92 5.42
N CYS A 225 -1.16 28.04 4.49
CA CYS A 225 -2.38 28.16 3.71
C CYS A 225 -3.11 26.83 3.76
N ASP A 226 -4.09 26.73 4.65
CA ASP A 226 -5.04 25.62 4.61
C ASP A 226 -5.90 25.78 3.33
N PRO A 227 -5.78 24.84 2.37
CA PRO A 227 -6.45 24.96 1.08
C PRO A 227 -7.98 24.83 1.18
N VAL A 228 -8.50 24.30 2.30
CA VAL A 228 -9.93 24.24 2.62
C VAL A 228 -10.39 25.59 3.18
N ALA A 229 -9.63 26.17 4.11
CA ALA A 229 -9.95 27.47 4.71
C ALA A 229 -9.78 28.63 3.72
N SER A 230 -8.87 28.51 2.75
CA SER A 230 -8.66 29.52 1.70
C SER A 230 -9.66 29.42 0.53
N GLY A 231 -10.62 28.49 0.58
CA GLY A 231 -11.68 28.35 -0.43
C GLY A 231 -11.20 27.88 -1.81
N VAL A 232 -9.96 27.41 -1.92
CA VAL A 232 -9.38 26.90 -3.18
C VAL A 232 -9.98 25.52 -3.52
N ILE A 233 -10.48 24.82 -2.51
CA ILE A 233 -11.05 23.48 -2.62
C ILE A 233 -12.42 23.45 -1.93
N GLY A 234 -13.46 22.96 -2.63
CA GLY A 234 -14.83 22.94 -2.11
C GLY A 234 -15.15 21.75 -1.19
N LYS A 235 -14.35 20.67 -1.24
CA LYS A 235 -14.49 19.48 -0.39
C LYS A 235 -13.13 18.93 0.01
N ILE A 236 -12.99 18.48 1.26
CA ILE A 236 -11.76 17.87 1.80
C ILE A 236 -11.22 16.74 0.90
N ASN A 237 -12.12 15.96 0.29
CA ASN A 237 -11.75 14.83 -0.56
C ASN A 237 -11.01 15.23 -1.85
N GLN A 238 -11.06 16.51 -2.26
CA GLN A 238 -10.35 17.01 -3.43
C GLN A 238 -8.89 17.39 -3.13
N ILE A 239 -8.43 17.23 -1.87
CA ILE A 239 -7.00 17.18 -1.54
C ILE A 239 -6.49 15.82 -2.04
N VAL A 240 -6.23 15.73 -3.34
CA VAL A 240 -5.60 14.59 -4.01
C VAL A 240 -4.20 14.98 -4.41
#